data_AF-A0A2J4G989-F1
#
_entry.id   AF-A0A2J4G989-F1
#
_cell.length_a   1.000
_cell.length_b   1.000
_cell.length_c   1.000
_cell.angle_alpha   90.00
_cell.angle_beta   90.00
_cell.angle_gamma   90.00
#
_symmetry.space_group_name_H-M   'P 1'
#
loop_
_entity.id
_entity.type
_entity.pdbx_description
1 polymer ?
#
loop_
_entity_poly.entity_id
_entity_poly.type
_entity_poly.pdbx_seq_one_letter_code
_entity_poly.pdbx_strand_id
1 'polypeptide(L)'
;MEVERGVERILSEASRDVKNNVIDPQQMRNLGMVLLSMGILTDQSYFYVLSNALYTLADAMSSFMRVSSMPLSLEYRGRTEKVLEEMRDEISQALKEMSDAIKERDSCKAMNSAAALLKLSYTINNLAENLKNIVVVGPEE
;
A
#
# COMPACT_ATOMS: atom_id res chain seq x y z
N MET A 1 -8.09 -10.04 21.78
CA MET A 1 -7.43 -9.20 22.82
C MET A 1 -7.83 -7.75 22.59
N GLU A 2 -7.74 -6.87 23.58
CA GLU A 2 -8.06 -5.44 23.39
C GLU A 2 -7.18 -4.79 22.31
N VAL A 3 -5.90 -5.18 22.26
CA VAL A 3 -4.93 -4.69 21.28
C VAL A 3 -5.29 -5.09 19.84
N GLU A 4 -5.75 -6.34 19.60
CA GLU A 4 -6.23 -6.79 18.27
C GLU A 4 -7.42 -5.95 17.77
N ARG A 5 -8.35 -5.57 18.66
CA ARG A 5 -9.48 -4.70 18.30
C ARG A 5 -9.02 -3.28 17.98
N GLY A 6 -7.97 -2.80 18.65
CA GLY A 6 -7.32 -1.54 18.32
C GLY A 6 -6.75 -1.56 16.91
N VAL A 7 -6.08 -2.65 16.53
CA VAL A 7 -5.49 -2.84 15.19
C VAL A 7 -6.56 -2.96 14.11
N GLU A 8 -7.63 -3.72 14.34
CA GLU A 8 -8.80 -3.77 13.45
C GLU A 8 -9.32 -2.35 13.17
N ARG A 9 -9.51 -1.56 14.23
CA ARG A 9 -10.00 -0.18 14.09
C ARG A 9 -9.06 0.68 13.27
N ILE A 10 -7.76 0.65 13.58
CA ILE A 10 -6.73 1.44 12.87
C ILE A 10 -6.70 1.08 11.38
N LEU A 11 -6.76 -0.21 11.02
CA LEU A 11 -6.77 -0.64 9.62
C LEU A 11 -8.06 -0.24 8.90
N SER A 12 -9.21 -0.33 9.58
CA SER A 12 -10.51 0.08 9.05
C SER A 12 -10.59 1.60 8.85
N GLU A 13 -10.02 2.39 9.76
CA GLU A 13 -9.89 3.84 9.63
C GLU A 13 -8.94 4.20 8.48
N ALA A 14 -7.76 3.59 8.43
CA ALA A 14 -6.81 3.80 7.33
C ALA A 14 -7.39 3.42 5.97
N SER A 15 -8.18 2.35 5.87
CA SER A 15 -8.91 1.99 4.65
C SER A 15 -9.82 3.13 4.18
N ARG A 16 -10.63 3.70 5.08
CA ARG A 16 -11.51 4.83 4.76
C ARG A 16 -10.71 6.08 4.39
N ASP A 17 -9.62 6.34 5.09
CA ASP A 17 -8.79 7.52 4.84
C ASP A 17 -8.12 7.43 3.48
N VAL A 18 -7.57 6.27 3.11
CA VAL A 18 -7.00 6.03 1.78
C VAL A 18 -8.04 6.21 0.69
N LYS A 19 -9.26 5.70 0.87
CA LYS A 19 -10.33 5.83 -0.12
C LYS A 19 -10.71 7.29 -0.38
N ASN A 20 -10.68 8.13 0.64
CA ASN A 20 -11.19 9.50 0.58
C ASN A 20 -10.11 10.58 0.41
N ASN A 21 -8.85 10.27 0.72
CA ASN A 21 -7.74 11.23 0.74
C ASN A 21 -6.64 10.88 -0.26
N VAL A 22 -5.48 11.54 -0.13
CA VAL A 22 -4.25 11.24 -0.85
C VAL A 22 -3.55 10.08 -0.17
N ILE A 23 -3.01 9.14 -0.95
CA ILE A 23 -2.23 8.03 -0.42
C ILE A 23 -0.89 8.53 0.09
N ASP A 24 -0.58 8.27 1.36
CA ASP A 24 0.69 8.62 1.99
C ASP A 24 1.52 7.35 2.29
N PRO A 25 2.69 7.19 1.66
CA PRO A 25 3.59 6.07 1.94
C PRO A 25 3.99 5.97 3.41
N GLN A 26 4.10 7.10 4.11
CA GLN A 26 4.47 7.10 5.53
C GLN A 26 3.36 6.50 6.40
N GLN A 27 2.08 6.71 6.05
CA GLN A 27 0.97 6.06 6.73
C GLN A 27 1.05 4.54 6.56
N MET A 28 1.37 4.03 5.37
CA MET A 28 1.55 2.59 5.13
C MET A 28 2.70 2.02 5.95
N ARG A 29 3.84 2.74 6.06
CA ARG A 29 4.94 2.36 6.97
C ARG A 29 4.50 2.29 8.43
N ASN A 30 3.75 3.29 8.89
CA ASN A 30 3.28 3.33 10.27
C ASN A 30 2.34 2.15 10.58
N LEU A 31 1.44 1.79 9.66
CA LEU A 31 0.62 0.58 9.77
C LEU A 31 1.49 -0.69 9.81
N GLY A 32 2.52 -0.76 8.97
CA GLY A 32 3.50 -1.85 8.99
C GLY A 32 4.16 -2.02 10.37
N MET A 33 4.54 -0.92 11.02
CA MET A 33 5.12 -0.92 12.38
C MET A 33 4.12 -1.41 13.44
N VAL A 34 2.85 -1.01 13.32
CA VAL A 34 1.77 -1.49 14.21
C VAL A 34 1.60 -3.01 14.08
N LEU A 35 1.56 -3.55 12.86
CA LEU A 35 1.45 -4.99 12.63
C LEU A 35 2.70 -5.75 13.08
N LEU A 36 3.90 -5.18 12.90
CA LEU A 36 5.13 -5.79 13.43
C LEU A 36 5.05 -5.91 14.96
N SER A 37 4.63 -4.84 15.63
CA SER A 37 4.47 -4.82 17.09
C SER A 37 3.44 -5.86 17.54
N MET A 38 2.37 -6.07 16.77
CA MET A 38 1.41 -7.15 17.01
C MET A 38 2.02 -8.54 16.88
N GLY A 39 2.84 -8.77 15.85
CA GLY A 39 3.58 -10.02 15.70
C GLY A 39 4.44 -10.32 16.92
N ILE A 40 5.13 -9.30 17.46
CA ILE A 40 5.98 -9.44 18.65
C ILE A 40 5.13 -9.74 19.91
N LEU A 41 4.01 -9.05 20.09
CA LEU A 41 3.17 -9.20 21.29
C LEU A 41 2.35 -10.49 21.31
N THR A 42 1.99 -11.01 20.15
CA THR A 42 1.09 -12.17 20.01
C THR A 42 1.79 -13.45 19.57
N ASP A 43 3.04 -13.34 19.10
CA ASP A 43 3.81 -14.43 18.48
C ASP A 43 3.12 -15.08 17.27
N GLN A 44 2.22 -14.34 16.60
CA GLN A 44 1.49 -14.83 15.43
C GLN A 44 2.23 -14.42 14.15
N SER A 45 2.77 -15.42 13.44
CA SER A 45 3.62 -15.24 12.26
C SER A 45 3.00 -14.39 11.15
N TYR A 46 1.67 -14.46 10.98
CA TYR A 46 0.99 -13.77 9.89
C TYR A 46 1.08 -12.24 10.02
N PHE A 47 1.20 -11.69 11.23
CA PHE A 47 1.39 -10.25 11.42
C PHE A 47 2.71 -9.73 10.84
N TYR A 48 3.78 -10.54 10.90
CA TYR A 48 5.06 -10.18 10.27
C TYR A 48 4.94 -10.13 8.74
N VAL A 49 4.15 -11.03 8.15
CA VAL A 49 3.92 -11.04 6.70
C VAL A 49 3.09 -9.82 6.28
N LEU A 50 2.02 -9.50 7.02
CA LEU A 50 1.23 -8.29 6.76
C LEU A 50 2.09 -7.01 6.89
N SER A 51 2.95 -6.95 7.91
CA SER A 51 3.88 -5.85 8.12
C SER A 51 4.82 -5.66 6.93
N ASN A 52 5.45 -6.74 6.46
CA ASN A 52 6.35 -6.71 5.31
C ASN A 52 5.63 -6.30 4.02
N ALA A 53 4.38 -6.73 3.83
CA ALA A 53 3.59 -6.34 2.67
C ALA A 53 3.33 -4.81 2.67
N LEU A 54 3.02 -4.23 3.83
CA LEU A 54 2.84 -2.78 3.97
C LEU A 54 4.13 -1.99 3.77
N TYR A 55 5.28 -2.48 4.25
CA TYR A 55 6.57 -1.84 3.98
C TYR A 55 6.92 -1.86 2.50
N THR A 56 6.71 -3.00 1.84
CA THR A 56 6.96 -3.16 0.40
C THR A 56 6.08 -2.22 -0.41
N LEU A 57 4.80 -2.10 -0.03
CA LEU A 57 3.88 -1.16 -0.66
C LEU A 57 4.35 0.29 -0.47
N ALA A 58 4.71 0.67 0.75
CA ALA A 58 5.17 2.02 1.04
C ALA A 58 6.42 2.40 0.22
N ASP A 59 7.37 1.46 0.07
CA ASP A 59 8.57 1.68 -0.75
C ASP A 59 8.22 1.86 -2.23
N ALA A 60 7.34 1.00 -2.76
CA ALA A 60 6.86 1.12 -4.13
C ALA A 60 6.15 2.45 -4.37
N MET A 61 5.25 2.85 -3.46
CA MET A 61 4.55 4.13 -3.55
C MET A 61 5.49 5.32 -3.49
N SER A 62 6.48 5.29 -2.60
CA SER A 62 7.46 6.38 -2.47
C SER A 62 8.26 6.55 -3.77
N SER A 63 8.69 5.44 -4.37
CA SER A 63 9.37 5.45 -5.67
C SER A 63 8.48 6.02 -6.77
N PHE A 64 7.23 5.56 -6.85
CA PHE A 64 6.26 6.02 -7.84
C PHE A 64 5.95 7.50 -7.71
N MET A 65 5.62 7.98 -6.49
CA MET A 65 5.29 9.38 -6.23
C MET A 65 6.43 10.33 -6.58
N ARG A 66 7.68 9.91 -6.32
CA ARG A 66 8.85 10.67 -6.71
C ARG A 66 8.91 10.87 -8.23
N VAL A 67 8.69 9.82 -9.01
CA VAL A 67 8.77 9.88 -10.47
C VAL A 67 7.54 10.57 -11.07
N SER A 68 6.35 10.34 -10.52
CA SER A 68 5.11 10.98 -10.99
C SER A 68 5.07 12.48 -10.74
N SER A 69 5.87 12.99 -9.80
CA SER A 69 6.02 14.42 -9.55
C SER A 69 6.91 15.15 -10.57
N MET A 70 7.62 14.40 -11.42
CA MET A 70 8.45 14.98 -12.49
C MET A 70 7.56 15.52 -13.63
N PRO A 71 8.06 16.45 -14.47
CA PRO A 71 7.30 16.98 -15.59
C PRO A 71 6.97 15.88 -16.61
N LEU A 72 5.72 15.40 -16.58
CA LEU A 72 5.18 14.43 -17.53
C LEU A 72 4.43 15.14 -18.65
N SER A 73 4.37 14.51 -19.84
CA SER A 73 3.46 14.95 -20.91
C SER A 73 1.99 14.84 -20.43
N LEU A 74 1.09 15.58 -21.07
CA LEU A 74 -0.35 15.58 -20.71
C LEU A 74 -0.96 14.17 -20.76
N GLU A 75 -0.57 13.35 -21.75
CA GLU A 75 -1.02 11.97 -21.87
C GLU A 75 -0.59 11.12 -20.66
N TYR A 76 0.68 11.22 -20.27
CA TYR A 76 1.21 10.47 -19.13
C TYR A 76 0.66 10.96 -17.80
N ARG A 77 0.33 12.25 -17.67
CA ARG A 77 -0.35 12.79 -16.48
C ARG A 77 -1.72 12.15 -16.28
N GLY A 78 -2.56 12.12 -17.31
CA GLY A 78 -3.90 11.50 -17.22
C GLY A 78 -3.84 9.99 -16.91
N ARG A 79 -2.86 9.27 -17.49
CA ARG A 79 -2.64 7.84 -17.17
C ARG A 79 -2.18 7.65 -15.71
N THR A 80 -1.32 8.54 -15.22
CA THR A 80 -0.82 8.52 -13.83
C THR A 80 -1.94 8.79 -12.83
N GLU A 81 -2.84 9.74 -13.11
CA GLU A 81 -4.00 10.04 -12.26
C GLU A 81 -4.95 8.85 -12.15
N LYS A 82 -5.26 8.19 -13.28
CA LYS A 82 -6.10 6.98 -13.28
C LYS A 82 -5.47 5.85 -12.46
N VAL A 83 -4.16 5.64 -12.60
CA VAL A 83 -3.42 4.66 -11.80
C VAL A 83 -3.50 4.99 -10.30
N LEU A 84 -3.37 6.25 -9.91
CA LEU A 84 -3.47 6.68 -8.51
C LEU A 84 -4.87 6.43 -7.92
N GLU A 85 -5.92 6.54 -8.73
CA GLU A 85 -7.29 6.19 -8.34
C GLU A 85 -7.44 4.68 -8.14
N GLU A 86 -6.99 3.87 -9.10
CA GLU A 86 -7.00 2.40 -8.99
C GLU A 86 -6.19 1.92 -7.78
N MET A 87 -5.01 2.50 -7.54
CA MET A 87 -4.18 2.23 -6.36
C MET A 87 -4.91 2.54 -5.05
N ARG A 88 -5.66 3.65 -4.96
CA ARG A 88 -6.44 3.98 -3.76
C ARG A 88 -7.46 2.90 -3.46
N ASP A 89 -8.16 2.47 -4.48
CA ASP A 89 -9.24 1.49 -4.35
C ASP A 89 -8.70 0.13 -3.91
N GLU A 90 -7.62 -0.32 -4.53
CA GLU A 90 -6.97 -1.59 -4.16
C GLU A 90 -6.36 -1.56 -2.76
N ILE A 91 -5.67 -0.48 -2.36
CA ILE A 91 -5.12 -0.35 -1.00
C ILE A 91 -6.25 -0.30 0.02
N SER A 92 -7.28 0.53 -0.22
CA SER A 92 -8.43 0.62 0.65
C SER A 92 -9.08 -0.74 0.87
N GLN A 93 -9.30 -1.50 -0.21
CA GLN A 93 -9.90 -2.83 -0.15
C GLN A 93 -9.01 -3.81 0.62
N ALA A 94 -7.71 -3.84 0.34
CA ALA A 94 -6.78 -4.74 1.01
C ALA A 94 -6.68 -4.45 2.52
N LEU A 95 -6.64 -3.17 2.91
CA LEU A 95 -6.64 -2.78 4.33
C LEU A 95 -7.94 -3.20 5.04
N LYS A 96 -9.07 -3.09 4.34
CA LYS A 96 -10.37 -3.53 4.86
C LYS A 96 -10.40 -5.05 5.07
N GLU A 97 -9.92 -5.81 4.09
CA GLU A 97 -9.84 -7.27 4.19
C GLU A 97 -8.87 -7.72 5.29
N MET A 98 -7.74 -7.02 5.47
CA MET A 98 -6.84 -7.28 6.61
C MET A 98 -7.53 -7.05 7.94
N SER A 99 -8.25 -5.93 8.08
CA SER A 99 -9.03 -5.62 9.28
C SER A 99 -10.03 -6.75 9.58
N ASP A 100 -10.78 -7.20 8.57
CA ASP A 100 -11.78 -8.24 8.73
C ASP A 100 -11.13 -9.61 9.03
N ALA A 101 -9.99 -9.94 8.39
CA ALA A 101 -9.24 -11.15 8.67
C ALA A 101 -8.69 -11.20 10.11
N ILE A 102 -8.16 -10.09 10.62
CA ILE A 102 -7.67 -9.98 12.00
C ILE A 102 -8.83 -10.13 13.01
N LYS A 103 -9.98 -9.50 12.71
CA LYS A 103 -11.19 -9.64 13.52
C LYS A 103 -11.67 -11.09 13.60
N GLU A 104 -11.71 -11.76 12.46
CA GLU A 104 -12.14 -13.16 12.31
C GLU A 104 -11.08 -14.16 12.79
N ARG A 105 -9.85 -13.69 13.04
CA ARG A 105 -8.67 -14.52 13.36
C ARG A 105 -8.36 -15.52 12.24
N ASP A 106 -8.64 -15.13 11.01
CA ASP A 106 -8.42 -15.93 9.81
C ASP A 106 -7.07 -15.59 9.20
N SER A 107 -6.05 -16.37 9.58
CA SER A 107 -4.69 -16.19 9.05
C SER A 107 -4.61 -16.39 7.53
N CYS A 108 -5.45 -17.23 6.94
CA CYS A 108 -5.46 -17.46 5.49
C CYS A 108 -5.97 -16.21 4.76
N LYS A 109 -7.06 -15.62 5.24
CA LYS A 109 -7.56 -14.34 4.69
C LYS A 109 -6.53 -13.22 4.86
N ALA A 110 -5.87 -13.16 6.01
CA ALA A 110 -4.80 -12.18 6.22
C ALA A 110 -3.67 -12.36 5.19
N MET A 111 -3.25 -13.60 4.91
CA MET A 111 -2.23 -13.88 3.89
C MET A 111 -2.69 -13.52 2.48
N ASN A 112 -3.98 -13.71 2.15
CA ASN A 112 -4.52 -13.28 0.87
C ASN A 112 -4.46 -11.76 0.73
N SER A 113 -4.78 -11.00 1.79
CA SER A 113 -4.66 -9.54 1.77
C SER A 113 -3.20 -9.07 1.65
N ALA A 114 -2.25 -9.75 2.31
CA ALA A 114 -0.83 -9.47 2.09
C ALA A 114 -0.39 -9.74 0.64
N ALA A 115 -0.84 -10.86 0.05
CA ALA A 115 -0.55 -11.17 -1.34
C ALA A 115 -1.11 -10.12 -2.30
N ALA A 116 -2.31 -9.60 -2.03
CA ALA A 116 -2.91 -8.51 -2.80
C ALA A 116 -2.04 -7.23 -2.73
N LEU A 117 -1.58 -6.84 -1.53
CA LEU A 117 -0.68 -5.70 -1.38
C LEU A 117 0.67 -5.91 -2.08
N LEU A 118 1.26 -7.09 -2.00
CA LEU A 118 2.52 -7.40 -2.67
C LEU A 118 2.39 -7.33 -4.18
N LYS A 119 1.28 -7.86 -4.72
CA LYS A 119 0.97 -7.77 -6.16
C LYS A 119 0.80 -6.32 -6.58
N LEU A 120 0.07 -5.52 -5.80
CA LEU A 120 -0.09 -4.09 -6.06
C LEU A 120 1.27 -3.36 -6.01
N SER A 121 2.11 -3.67 -5.02
CA SER A 121 3.45 -3.11 -4.89
C SER A 121 4.31 -3.38 -6.14
N TYR A 122 4.23 -4.60 -6.67
CA TYR A 122 4.91 -4.97 -7.92
C TYR A 122 4.39 -4.16 -9.10
N THR A 123 3.07 -4.01 -9.23
CA THR A 123 2.46 -3.16 -10.28
C THR A 123 2.94 -1.72 -10.18
N ILE A 124 2.92 -1.12 -8.98
CA ILE A 124 3.36 0.26 -8.73
C ILE A 124 4.85 0.43 -9.09
N ASN A 125 5.70 -0.51 -8.70
CA ASN A 125 7.12 -0.47 -9.04
C ASN A 125 7.35 -0.51 -10.55
N ASN A 126 6.66 -1.40 -11.28
CA ASN A 126 6.77 -1.44 -12.74
C ASN A 126 6.33 -0.14 -13.39
N LEU A 127 5.27 0.49 -12.87
CA LEU A 127 4.82 1.78 -13.37
C LEU A 127 5.85 2.87 -13.07
N ALA A 128 6.47 2.87 -11.89
CA ALA A 128 7.55 3.79 -11.55
C ALA A 128 8.75 3.63 -12.49
N GLU A 129 9.19 2.40 -12.76
CA GLU A 129 10.29 2.13 -13.70
C GLU A 129 9.95 2.55 -15.13
N ASN A 130 8.73 2.27 -15.59
CA ASN A 130 8.27 2.71 -16.91
C ASN A 130 8.28 4.24 -17.03
N LEU A 131 7.81 4.95 -16.01
CA LEU A 131 7.83 6.42 -16.00
C LEU A 131 9.25 6.97 -15.99
N LYS A 132 10.21 6.36 -15.27
CA LYS A 132 11.62 6.77 -15.31
C LYS A 132 12.17 6.70 -16.73
N ASN A 133 11.89 5.61 -17.45
CA ASN A 133 12.36 5.44 -18.83
C ASN A 133 11.76 6.46 -19.79
N ILE A 134 10.56 6.99 -19.51
CA ILE A 134 9.90 8.01 -20.33
C ILE A 134 10.48 9.41 -20.03
N VAL A 135 10.73 9.74 -18.76
CA VAL A 135 11.27 11.04 -18.35
C VAL A 135 12.68 11.29 -18.88
N VAL A 136 13.46 10.22 -19.12
CA VAL A 136 14.81 10.31 -19.70
C VAL A 136 14.80 10.69 -21.20
N VAL A 137 13.66 10.65 -21.88
CA VAL A 137 13.54 10.95 -23.34
C VAL A 137 12.96 12.36 -23.62
N GLY A 138 13.01 13.28 -22.66
CA GLY A 138 12.80 14.72 -22.93
C GLY A 138 13.97 15.27 -23.76
N PRO A 139 13.75 16.20 -24.71
CA PRO A 139 14.58 16.36 -25.90
C PRO A 139 16.04 16.64 -25.55
N GLU A 140 16.95 15.81 -26.09
CA GLU A 140 18.29 16.28 -26.43
C GLU A 140 18.12 17.46 -27.41
N GLU A 141 18.88 18.51 -27.16
CA GLU A 141 18.90 19.80 -27.86
C GLU A 141 18.78 19.72 -29.40
#